data_AF-A0A1R0H1U3-F1
#
_entry.id   AF-A0A1R0H1U3-F1
#
_cell.length_a   1.000
_cell.length_b   1.000
_cell.length_c   1.000
_cell.angle_alpha   90.00
_cell.angle_beta   90.00
_cell.angle_gamma   90.00
#
_symmetry.space_group_name_H-M   'P 1'
#
loop_
_entity.id
_entity.type
_entity.pdbx_description
1 polymer ?
#
loop_
_entity_poly.entity_id
_entity_poly.type
_entity_poly.pdbx_seq_one_letter_code
_entity_poly.pdbx_strand_id
1 'polypeptide(L)'
;MNPRENKVQELVYGKYTLKAHAYFREKALAQDSLWWYPFSKAVISSTSFASSVFLKSVFKDIHITGVDQFAKILKDESRVASIITYSNHISTFDDPLLWGSLPKYIRSNPDFMRWTLGAKELTFINPPLTAFFALGQVIPTVRGAGIYQDAIRFAQAKIEQKKWVCFLL
;
A
#
# COMPACT_ATOMS: atom_id res chain seq x y z
N MET A 1 -29.53 -12.48 12.93
CA MET A 1 -28.96 -11.10 12.98
C MET A 1 -28.97 -10.58 11.55
N ASN A 2 -29.88 -9.66 11.20
CA ASN A 2 -29.90 -9.08 9.85
C ASN A 2 -28.61 -8.29 9.62
N PRO A 3 -27.92 -8.47 8.48
CA PRO A 3 -26.78 -7.62 8.16
C PRO A 3 -27.30 -6.19 8.09
N ARG A 4 -26.75 -5.29 8.91
CA ARG A 4 -27.01 -3.86 8.76
C ARG A 4 -26.54 -3.50 7.36
N GLU A 5 -27.44 -2.97 6.55
CA GLU A 5 -27.10 -2.32 5.28
C GLU A 5 -26.16 -1.15 5.61
N ASN A 6 -24.86 -1.41 5.63
CA ASN A 6 -23.85 -0.36 5.63
C ASN A 6 -23.98 0.32 4.28
N LYS A 7 -24.79 1.38 4.21
CA LYS A 7 -24.87 2.25 3.04
C LYS A 7 -23.44 2.63 2.66
N VAL A 8 -23.02 2.26 1.46
CA VAL A 8 -21.76 2.73 0.89
C VAL A 8 -21.83 4.24 0.92
N GLN A 9 -20.93 4.87 1.68
CA GLN A 9 -20.93 6.31 1.80
C GLN A 9 -20.45 6.88 0.45
N GLU A 10 -21.40 7.35 -0.36
CA GLU A 10 -21.08 8.02 -1.63
C GLU A 10 -20.37 9.34 -1.33
N LEU A 11 -19.05 9.32 -1.48
CA LEU A 11 -18.24 10.51 -1.29
C LEU A 11 -18.21 11.31 -2.59
N VAL A 12 -18.70 12.53 -2.49
CA VAL A 12 -18.66 13.49 -3.60
C VAL A 12 -17.27 14.12 -3.63
N TYR A 13 -16.47 13.73 -4.62
CA TYR A 13 -15.15 14.30 -4.84
C TYR A 13 -15.21 15.46 -5.84
N GLY A 14 -14.37 16.48 -5.62
CA GLY A 14 -14.20 17.56 -6.60
C GLY A 14 -13.62 17.04 -7.93
N LYS A 15 -13.90 17.75 -9.03
CA LYS A 15 -13.45 17.41 -10.40
C LYS A 15 -11.95 17.10 -10.48
N TYR A 16 -11.12 17.88 -9.79
CA TYR A 16 -9.66 17.69 -9.79
C TYR A 16 -9.23 16.43 -9.04
N THR A 17 -9.90 16.09 -7.94
CA THR A 17 -9.62 14.86 -7.18
C THR A 17 -9.96 13.63 -8.01
N LEU A 18 -11.10 13.62 -8.71
CA LEU A 18 -11.47 12.53 -9.61
C LEU A 18 -10.47 12.38 -10.77
N LYS A 19 -10.03 13.50 -11.36
CA LYS A 19 -8.99 13.48 -12.41
C LYS A 19 -7.67 12.91 -11.88
N ALA A 20 -7.29 13.28 -10.65
CA ALA A 20 -6.11 12.73 -9.99
C ALA A 20 -6.26 11.22 -9.75
N HIS A 21 -7.42 10.74 -9.26
CA HIS A 21 -7.66 9.30 -9.06
C HIS A 21 -7.45 8.51 -10.36
N ALA A 22 -8.04 8.97 -11.47
CA ALA A 22 -7.90 8.31 -12.77
C ALA A 22 -6.44 8.30 -13.25
N TYR A 23 -5.78 9.46 -13.19
CA TYR A 23 -4.38 9.61 -13.60
C TYR A 23 -3.42 8.69 -12.82
N PHE A 24 -3.48 8.75 -11.48
CA PHE A 24 -2.59 7.96 -10.64
C PHE A 24 -2.92 6.48 -10.68
N ARG A 25 -4.19 6.08 -10.90
CA ARG A 25 -4.55 4.68 -11.10
C ARG A 25 -3.93 4.11 -12.36
N GLU A 26 -4.03 4.81 -13.49
CA GLU A 26 -3.45 4.38 -14.76
C GLU A 26 -1.93 4.19 -14.63
N LYS A 27 -1.23 5.19 -14.07
CA LYS A 27 0.21 5.14 -13.88
C LYS A 27 0.65 4.11 -12.85
N ALA A 28 -0.11 3.92 -11.79
CA ALA A 28 0.14 2.86 -10.82
C ALA A 28 -0.06 1.47 -11.43
N LEU A 29 -1.01 1.27 -12.34
CA LEU A 29 -1.21 -0.01 -13.05
C LEU A 29 -0.06 -0.33 -14.00
N ALA A 30 0.31 0.65 -14.83
CA ALA A 30 1.32 0.49 -15.87
C ALA A 30 2.75 0.47 -15.31
N GLN A 31 3.05 1.26 -14.28
CA GLN A 31 4.42 1.51 -13.78
C GLN A 31 5.42 1.82 -14.91
N ASP A 32 4.94 2.43 -15.98
CA ASP A 32 5.64 2.60 -17.26
C ASP A 32 6.37 3.93 -17.37
N SER A 33 5.98 4.92 -16.56
CA SER A 33 6.51 6.26 -16.67
C SER A 33 7.87 6.40 -15.98
N LEU A 34 8.80 7.06 -16.67
CA LEU A 34 10.17 7.29 -16.19
C LEU A 34 10.23 8.06 -14.87
N TRP A 35 9.21 8.87 -14.57
CA TRP A 35 9.10 9.61 -13.32
C TRP A 35 8.46 8.77 -12.20
N TRP A 36 7.64 7.76 -12.51
CA TRP A 36 6.94 7.00 -11.48
C TRP A 36 7.90 6.36 -10.48
N TYR A 37 8.90 5.63 -10.99
CA TYR A 37 9.87 4.92 -10.18
C TYR A 37 10.67 5.84 -9.23
N PRO A 38 11.33 6.92 -9.69
CA PRO A 38 12.09 7.78 -8.79
C PRO A 38 11.21 8.49 -7.76
N PHE A 39 10.00 8.93 -8.13
CA PHE A 39 9.08 9.56 -7.16
C PHE A 39 8.51 8.56 -6.16
N SER A 40 8.15 7.34 -6.58
CA SER A 40 7.71 6.27 -5.69
C SER A 40 8.82 5.86 -4.73
N LYS A 41 10.05 5.71 -5.23
CA LYS A 41 11.23 5.45 -4.40
C LYS A 41 11.46 6.55 -3.38
N ALA A 42 11.30 7.82 -3.76
CA ALA A 42 11.45 8.94 -2.84
C ALA A 42 10.39 8.91 -1.72
N VAL A 43 9.11 8.74 -2.07
CA VAL A 43 8.00 8.63 -1.10
C VAL A 43 8.23 7.45 -0.16
N ILE A 44 8.45 6.25 -0.70
CA ILE A 44 8.66 5.03 0.08
C ILE A 44 9.88 5.14 0.99
N SER A 45 11.01 5.59 0.46
CA SER A 45 12.25 5.67 1.23
C SER A 45 12.15 6.71 2.34
N SER A 46 11.56 7.88 2.06
CA SER A 46 11.43 8.96 3.03
C SER A 46 10.46 8.60 4.15
N THR A 47 9.26 8.09 3.83
CA THR A 47 8.29 7.63 4.84
C THR A 47 8.85 6.45 5.63
N SER A 48 9.45 5.45 4.99
CA SER A 48 10.02 4.30 5.71
C SER A 48 11.19 4.69 6.60
N PHE A 49 12.00 5.66 6.19
CA PHE A 49 13.06 6.21 7.01
C PHE A 49 12.49 6.94 8.23
N ALA A 50 11.51 7.83 8.03
CA ALA A 50 10.83 8.52 9.11
C ALA A 50 10.17 7.54 10.10
N SER A 51 9.49 6.50 9.60
CA SER A 51 8.93 5.43 10.42
C SER A 51 10.01 4.67 11.18
N SER A 52 11.13 4.29 10.54
CA SER A 52 12.22 3.58 11.20
C SER A 52 12.87 4.41 12.32
N VAL A 53 13.03 5.72 12.12
CA VAL A 53 13.49 6.66 13.15
C VAL A 53 12.47 6.74 14.28
N PHE A 54 11.20 6.97 13.95
CA PHE A 54 10.11 7.04 14.94
C PHE A 54 10.06 5.79 15.81
N LEU A 55 10.11 4.60 15.21
CA LEU A 55 10.06 3.33 15.94
C LEU A 55 11.21 3.21 16.95
N LYS A 56 12.43 3.53 16.52
CA LYS A 56 13.62 3.47 17.37
C LYS A 56 13.66 4.55 18.45
N SER A 57 13.00 5.68 18.22
CA SER A 57 12.96 6.80 19.17
C SER A 57 11.85 6.67 20.20
N VAL A 58 10.70 6.09 19.84
CA VAL A 58 9.50 6.06 20.69
C VAL A 58 9.39 4.77 21.49
N PHE A 59 9.73 3.62 20.90
CA PHE A 59 9.56 2.33 21.55
C PHE A 59 10.86 1.89 22.20
N LYS A 60 10.74 1.42 23.45
CA LYS A 60 11.86 0.86 24.21
C LYS A 60 12.25 -0.53 23.72
N ASP A 61 11.26 -1.33 23.31
CA ASP A 61 11.47 -2.69 22.84
C ASP A 61 10.52 -3.00 21.67
N ILE A 62 11.07 -3.61 20.62
CA ILE A 62 10.35 -4.01 19.41
C ILE A 62 10.85 -5.40 19.03
N HIS A 63 9.96 -6.38 19.11
CA HIS A 63 10.26 -7.75 18.71
C HIS A 63 9.69 -8.04 17.31
N ILE A 64 10.57 -8.36 16.36
CA ILE A 64 10.20 -8.73 15.00
C ILE A 64 10.70 -10.14 14.74
N THR A 65 9.81 -11.04 14.36
CA THR A 65 10.15 -12.45 14.08
C THR A 65 9.95 -12.75 12.60
N GLY A 66 10.81 -13.59 12.03
CA GLY A 66 10.62 -14.09 10.67
C GLY A 66 11.04 -13.13 9.55
N VAL A 67 11.58 -11.95 9.88
CA VAL A 67 11.92 -10.91 8.89
C VAL A 67 12.98 -11.38 7.89
N ASP A 68 13.97 -12.15 8.34
CA ASP A 68 15.03 -12.65 7.46
C ASP A 68 14.52 -13.71 6.50
N GLN A 69 13.66 -14.62 6.97
CA GLN A 69 13.00 -15.63 6.14
C GLN A 69 12.10 -14.95 5.11
N PHE A 70 11.31 -13.97 5.54
CA PHE A 70 10.44 -13.20 4.65
C PHE A 70 11.25 -12.44 3.59
N ALA A 71 12.34 -11.78 3.99
CA ALA A 71 13.20 -11.03 3.08
C ALA A 71 13.87 -11.93 2.03
N LYS A 72 14.25 -13.16 2.41
CA LYS A 72 14.77 -14.16 1.47
C LYS A 72 13.73 -14.54 0.41
N ILE A 73 12.49 -14.82 0.82
CA ILE A 73 11.38 -15.14 -0.10
C ILE A 73 11.10 -13.96 -1.04
N LEU A 74 11.11 -12.75 -0.50
CA LEU A 74 10.82 -11.53 -1.26
C LEU A 74 11.86 -11.23 -2.34
N LYS A 75 13.15 -11.45 -2.03
CA LYS A 75 14.29 -11.17 -2.91
C LYS A 75 14.66 -12.33 -3.84
N ASP A 76 14.02 -13.49 -3.71
CA ASP A 76 14.27 -14.63 -4.58
C ASP A 76 13.92 -14.28 -6.04
N GLU A 77 14.95 -14.15 -6.89
CA GLU A 77 14.81 -13.81 -8.31
C GLU A 77 14.23 -14.98 -9.12
N SER A 78 14.35 -16.22 -8.60
CA SER A 78 13.75 -17.41 -9.21
C SER A 78 12.25 -17.54 -8.91
N ARG A 79 11.72 -16.66 -8.06
CA ARG A 79 10.32 -16.68 -7.65
C ARG A 79 9.39 -16.44 -8.83
N VAL A 80 8.56 -17.45 -9.11
CA VAL A 80 7.53 -17.39 -10.15
C VAL A 80 6.20 -16.83 -9.65
N ALA A 81 5.97 -16.84 -8.33
CA ALA A 81 4.70 -16.49 -7.70
C ALA A 81 4.72 -15.11 -6.99
N SER A 82 3.56 -14.45 -6.97
CA SER A 82 3.34 -13.27 -6.11
C SER A 82 3.40 -13.64 -4.63
N ILE A 83 3.63 -12.63 -3.79
CA ILE A 83 3.48 -12.79 -2.33
C ILE A 83 2.18 -12.10 -1.92
N ILE A 84 1.32 -12.84 -1.22
CA ILE A 84 0.12 -12.29 -0.59
C ILE A 84 0.31 -12.39 0.92
N THR A 85 0.26 -11.27 1.60
CA THR A 85 0.21 -11.22 3.06
C THR A 85 -1.16 -10.74 3.50
N TYR A 86 -1.65 -11.28 4.61
CA TYR A 86 -2.81 -10.76 5.30
C TYR A 86 -2.45 -10.59 6.77
N SER A 87 -2.93 -9.52 7.40
CA SER A 87 -2.77 -9.30 8.83
C SER A 87 -4.01 -8.64 9.38
N ASN A 88 -4.19 -8.75 10.69
CA ASN A 88 -5.13 -7.92 11.43
C ASN A 88 -4.81 -6.42 11.23
N HIS A 89 -5.85 -5.60 11.14
CA HIS A 89 -5.76 -4.14 11.11
C HIS A 89 -6.18 -3.58 12.48
N ILE A 90 -5.20 -3.21 13.30
CA ILE A 90 -5.47 -2.64 14.62
C ILE A 90 -5.55 -1.13 14.53
N SER A 91 -4.69 -0.50 13.71
CA SER A 91 -4.61 0.96 13.66
C SER A 91 -3.91 1.47 12.40
N THR A 92 -3.98 2.78 12.18
CA THR A 92 -3.17 3.46 11.16
C THR A 92 -1.65 3.33 11.41
N PHE A 93 -1.26 2.88 12.60
CA PHE A 93 0.13 2.66 12.96
C PHE A 93 0.73 1.37 12.36
N ASP A 94 -0.11 0.50 11.79
CA ASP A 94 0.32 -0.74 11.13
C ASP A 94 1.26 -0.45 9.94
N ASP A 95 1.02 0.64 9.21
CA ASP A 95 1.87 1.07 8.10
C ASP A 95 3.26 1.53 8.58
N PRO A 96 3.41 2.49 9.51
CA PRO A 96 4.69 2.85 10.11
C PRO A 96 5.45 1.66 10.73
N LEU A 97 4.76 0.77 11.44
CA LEU A 97 5.39 -0.42 12.05
C LEU A 97 6.03 -1.30 10.98
N LEU A 98 5.26 -1.64 9.94
CA LEU A 98 5.75 -2.50 8.86
C LEU A 98 6.86 -1.82 8.06
N TRP A 99 6.71 -0.54 7.71
CA TRP A 99 7.69 0.18 6.89
C TRP A 99 9.00 0.40 7.66
N GLY A 100 8.91 0.68 8.96
CA GLY A 100 10.06 0.94 9.83
C GLY A 100 10.82 -0.30 10.29
N SER A 101 10.15 -1.46 10.34
CA SER A 101 10.72 -2.76 10.78
C SER A 101 11.45 -3.52 9.66
N LEU A 102 11.14 -3.24 8.40
CA LEU A 102 11.75 -3.94 7.27
C LEU A 102 13.24 -3.58 7.08
N PRO A 103 14.06 -4.51 6.57
CA PRO A 103 15.44 -4.23 6.19
C PRO A 103 15.53 -3.07 5.19
N LYS A 104 16.57 -2.23 5.32
CA LYS A 104 16.75 -1.00 4.53
C LYS A 104 16.62 -1.23 3.02
N TYR A 105 17.17 -2.34 2.52
CA TYR A 105 17.14 -2.66 1.08
C TYR A 105 15.74 -3.00 0.55
N ILE A 106 14.82 -3.44 1.41
CA ILE A 106 13.40 -3.64 1.06
C ILE A 106 12.69 -2.29 1.12
N ARG A 107 12.75 -1.61 2.27
CA ARG A 107 12.02 -0.35 2.50
C ARG A 107 12.57 0.88 1.77
N SER A 108 13.55 0.70 0.89
CA SER A 108 14.08 1.74 0.00
C SER A 108 13.99 1.35 -1.49
N ASN A 109 13.30 0.25 -1.81
CA ASN A 109 13.06 -0.19 -3.17
C ASN A 109 11.56 -0.47 -3.38
N PRO A 110 10.86 0.32 -4.22
CA PRO A 110 9.46 0.09 -4.56
C PRO A 110 9.15 -1.32 -5.08
N ASP A 111 10.11 -1.96 -5.77
CA ASP A 111 9.90 -3.31 -6.30
C ASP A 111 9.76 -4.39 -5.23
N PHE A 112 10.39 -4.17 -4.08
CA PHE A 112 10.30 -5.05 -2.93
C PHE A 112 9.25 -4.57 -1.92
N MET A 113 8.67 -3.39 -2.07
CA MET A 113 7.63 -2.91 -1.17
C MET A 113 6.25 -3.41 -1.59
N ARG A 114 5.39 -3.59 -0.58
CA ARG A 114 4.04 -4.09 -0.78
C ARG A 114 3.13 -3.07 -1.44
N TRP A 115 2.20 -3.58 -2.22
CA TRP A 115 0.94 -2.89 -2.48
C TRP A 115 -0.04 -3.17 -1.35
N THR A 116 -0.83 -2.18 -0.96
CA THR A 116 -1.83 -2.35 0.11
C THR A 116 -3.15 -1.69 -0.25
N LEU A 117 -4.23 -2.14 0.36
CA LEU A 117 -5.54 -1.54 0.19
C LEU A 117 -5.73 -0.45 1.24
N GLY A 118 -6.20 0.72 0.81
CA GLY A 118 -6.49 1.85 1.69
C GLY A 118 -7.90 2.38 1.45
N ALA A 119 -8.59 2.74 2.53
CA ALA A 119 -9.93 3.32 2.49
C ALA A 119 -9.90 4.65 1.70
N LYS A 120 -10.59 4.68 0.55
CA LYS A 120 -10.56 5.80 -0.41
C LYS A 120 -10.95 7.14 0.21
N GLU A 121 -11.83 7.11 1.19
CA GLU A 121 -12.32 8.24 1.96
C GLU A 121 -11.32 8.83 2.95
N LEU A 122 -10.26 8.09 3.30
CA LEU A 122 -9.20 8.56 4.19
C LEU A 122 -7.95 8.91 3.41
N THR A 123 -7.58 8.09 2.44
CA THR A 123 -6.29 8.20 1.74
C THR A 123 -6.38 9.01 0.44
N PHE A 124 -7.54 9.07 -0.22
CA PHE A 124 -7.69 9.69 -1.54
C PHE A 124 -8.63 10.91 -1.54
N ILE A 125 -8.55 11.75 -0.51
CA ILE A 125 -9.47 12.90 -0.32
C ILE A 125 -9.17 14.12 -1.21
N ASN A 126 -7.92 14.31 -1.61
CA ASN A 126 -7.48 15.44 -2.45
C ASN A 126 -6.33 15.02 -3.39
N PRO A 127 -5.98 15.84 -4.42
CA PRO A 127 -4.95 15.47 -5.37
C PRO A 127 -3.55 15.22 -4.76
N PRO A 128 -3.04 16.05 -3.81
CA PRO A 128 -1.76 15.79 -3.17
C PRO A 128 -1.72 14.44 -2.42
N LEU A 129 -2.75 14.13 -1.63
CA LEU A 129 -2.82 12.85 -0.92
C LEU A 129 -3.00 11.69 -1.89
N THR A 130 -3.78 11.87 -2.95
CA THR A 130 -3.89 10.87 -4.03
C THR A 130 -2.52 10.54 -4.61
N ALA A 131 -1.70 11.55 -4.89
CA ALA A 131 -0.35 11.34 -5.40
C ALA A 131 0.53 10.60 -4.37
N PHE A 132 0.53 11.05 -3.12
CA PHE A 132 1.32 10.45 -2.04
C PHE A 132 0.98 8.97 -1.84
N PHE A 133 -0.30 8.64 -1.67
CA PHE A 133 -0.74 7.26 -1.43
C PHE A 133 -0.57 6.36 -2.67
N ALA A 134 -0.79 6.88 -3.88
CA ALA A 134 -0.54 6.11 -5.09
C ALA A 134 0.95 5.79 -5.28
N LEU A 135 1.84 6.77 -5.07
CA LEU A 135 3.29 6.59 -5.11
C LEU A 135 3.82 5.70 -3.98
N GLY A 136 3.12 5.69 -2.84
CA GLY A 136 3.32 4.77 -1.73
C GLY A 136 2.71 3.38 -1.92
N GLN A 137 2.28 3.03 -3.13
CA GLN A 137 1.72 1.73 -3.50
C GLN A 137 0.39 1.38 -2.79
N VAL A 138 -0.46 2.37 -2.52
CA VAL A 138 -1.80 2.16 -1.95
C VAL A 138 -2.87 2.10 -3.04
N ILE A 139 -3.73 1.10 -2.94
CA ILE A 139 -4.86 0.82 -3.82
C ILE A 139 -6.13 1.43 -3.21
N PRO A 140 -6.82 2.35 -3.90
CA PRO A 140 -8.03 2.98 -3.39
C PRO A 140 -9.17 1.96 -3.28
N THR A 141 -9.66 1.73 -2.07
CA THR A 141 -10.69 0.74 -1.75
C THR A 141 -11.92 1.41 -1.18
N VAL A 142 -13.11 1.03 -1.66
CA VAL A 142 -14.39 1.55 -1.16
C VAL A 142 -14.93 0.58 -0.11
N ARG A 143 -15.01 1.04 1.15
CA ARG A 143 -15.55 0.22 2.24
C ARG A 143 -17.04 -0.03 2.03
N GLY A 144 -17.49 -1.24 2.33
CA GLY A 144 -18.89 -1.66 2.17
C GLY A 144 -19.31 -2.01 0.73
N ALA A 145 -18.48 -1.75 -0.29
CA ALA A 145 -18.78 -2.08 -1.69
C ALA A 145 -18.67 -3.59 -2.02
N GLY A 146 -18.32 -4.42 -1.03
CA GLY A 146 -18.10 -5.86 -1.22
C GLY A 146 -16.81 -6.19 -1.96
N ILE A 147 -16.68 -7.45 -2.38
CA ILE A 147 -15.47 -7.97 -3.05
C ILE A 147 -15.41 -7.61 -4.55
N TYR A 148 -16.55 -7.31 -5.16
CA TYR A 148 -16.65 -6.99 -6.58
C TYR A 148 -16.40 -5.51 -6.85
N GLN A 149 -15.20 -5.04 -6.52
CA GLN A 149 -14.78 -3.64 -6.70
C GLN A 149 -13.46 -3.51 -7.46
N ASP A 150 -13.21 -2.33 -8.03
CA ASP A 150 -12.00 -2.03 -8.80
C ASP A 150 -10.71 -2.23 -8.01
N ALA A 151 -10.75 -2.03 -6.70
CA ALA A 151 -9.60 -2.25 -5.82
C ALA A 151 -9.11 -3.70 -5.85
N ILE A 152 -10.04 -4.67 -5.85
CA ILE A 152 -9.70 -6.10 -5.89
C ILE A 152 -9.17 -6.49 -7.28
N ARG A 153 -9.76 -5.95 -8.36
CA ARG A 153 -9.22 -6.13 -9.71
C ARG A 153 -7.81 -5.56 -9.84
N PHE A 154 -7.55 -4.41 -9.20
CA PHE A 154 -6.22 -3.81 -9.18
C PHE A 154 -5.23 -4.67 -8.37
N ALA A 155 -5.62 -5.15 -7.19
CA ALA A 155 -4.80 -6.07 -6.41
C ALA A 155 -4.47 -7.35 -7.22
N GLN A 156 -5.44 -7.90 -7.94
CA GLN A 156 -5.23 -9.02 -8.85
C GLN A 156 -4.21 -8.71 -9.94
N ALA A 157 -4.31 -7.54 -10.60
CA ALA A 157 -3.31 -7.14 -11.60
C ALA A 157 -1.90 -7.03 -11.01
N LYS A 158 -1.75 -6.66 -9.73
CA LYS A 158 -0.45 -6.65 -9.05
C LYS A 158 0.07 -8.04 -8.71
N ILE A 159 -0.83 -8.95 -8.35
CA ILE A 159 -0.53 -10.38 -8.16
C ILE A 159 -0.03 -10.99 -9.48
N GLU A 160 -0.70 -10.70 -10.60
CA GLU A 160 -0.26 -11.15 -11.94
C GLU A 160 1.11 -10.59 -12.33
N GLN A 161 1.45 -9.37 -11.85
CA GLN A 161 2.78 -8.76 -11.98
C GLN A 161 3.83 -9.35 -11.00
N LYS A 162 3.52 -10.44 -10.28
CA LYS A 162 4.37 -11.11 -9.27
C LYS A 162 4.80 -10.20 -8.11
N LYS A 163 4.08 -9.09 -7.89
CA LYS A 163 4.38 -8.14 -6.81
C LYS A 163 3.92 -8.70 -5.46
N TRP A 164 4.37 -8.06 -4.39
CA TRP A 164 3.87 -8.30 -3.04
C TRP A 164 2.62 -7.46 -2.81
N VAL A 165 1.52 -8.10 -2.42
CA VAL A 165 0.25 -7.45 -2.04
C VAL A 165 -0.09 -7.80 -0.59
N CYS A 166 -0.49 -6.81 0.19
CA CYS A 166 -0.84 -6.95 1.60
C CYS A 166 -2.28 -6.50 1.84
N PHE A 167 -3.02 -7.33 2.55
CA PHE A 167 -4.38 -7.07 3.01
C PHE A 167 -4.37 -6.86 4.52
N LEU A 168 -4.78 -5.68 4.97
CA LEU A 168 -5.05 -5.39 6.37
C LEU A 168 -6.55 -5.62 6.62
N LEU A 169 -6.89 -6.57 7.50
CA LEU A 169 -8.26 -7.04 7.77
C LEU A 169 -8.78 -6.61 9.14
#